data_AF-R9LTW5-F1
#
_entry.id   AF-R9LTW5-F1
#
_cell.length_a   1.000
_cell.length_b   1.000
_cell.length_c   1.000
_cell.angle_alpha   90.00
_cell.angle_beta   90.00
_cell.angle_gamma   90.00
#
_symmetry.space_group_name_H-M   'P 1'
#
loop_
_entity.id
_entity.type
_entity.pdbx_description
1 polymer ?
#
loop_
_entity_poly.entity_id
_entity_poly.type
_entity_poly.pdbx_seq_one_letter_code
_entity_poly.pdbx_strand_id
1 'polypeptide(L)'
;MKRIKQILSNFHIRIIFKALIATLLLSFLYNLVYLFAGFGITDPRLFYAVQVVLSLASSLGFYKICTMVWTPDKEKMSFDVILRVLILQGGWILLISAVIASLAALASSNMVASVFVQLISVVVLIGLIPFQLVYYYSLFLGKKSGKEIFGYIKTVFAAHYRSILNVYCALLLVVMAIDTFSGGPFSLAQGFYVPQILQNVLYVGNPMFSWMYVLFLSTSFGVSLSSMFVIIFFLFLIGFLYAYLDLNLVAYIQKECINVRTRKPKTHR
;
A
#
# COMPACT_ATOMS: atom_id res chain seq x y z
N MET A 1 6.53 -22.70 -13.03
CA MET A 1 5.74 -22.10 -14.15
C MET A 1 4.21 -22.23 -14.03
N LYS A 2 3.62 -23.38 -13.67
CA LYS A 2 2.14 -23.53 -13.58
C LYS A 2 1.46 -22.53 -12.62
N ARG A 3 2.03 -22.25 -11.44
CA ARG A 3 1.49 -21.27 -10.47
C ARG A 3 1.57 -19.81 -10.94
N ILE A 4 2.63 -19.42 -11.66
CA ILE A 4 2.78 -18.06 -12.20
C ILE A 4 1.76 -17.81 -13.33
N LYS A 5 1.54 -18.80 -14.20
CA LYS A 5 0.43 -18.75 -15.19
C LYS A 5 -0.94 -18.63 -14.53
N GLN A 6 -1.14 -19.24 -13.36
CA GLN A 6 -2.39 -19.19 -12.60
C GLN A 6 -2.60 -17.85 -11.87
N ILE A 7 -1.50 -17.16 -11.53
CA ILE A 7 -1.51 -15.78 -11.04
C ILE A 7 -1.87 -14.86 -12.21
N LEU A 8 -1.17 -14.99 -13.35
CA LEU A 8 -1.39 -14.22 -14.59
C LEU A 8 -2.78 -14.45 -15.24
N SER A 9 -3.41 -15.60 -15.01
CA SER A 9 -4.75 -15.89 -15.56
C SER A 9 -5.91 -15.26 -14.76
N ASN A 10 -5.66 -14.70 -13.58
CA ASN A 10 -6.69 -14.01 -12.78
C ASN A 10 -6.75 -12.49 -13.07
N PHE A 11 -5.98 -12.00 -14.04
CA PHE A 11 -5.91 -10.57 -14.37
C PHE A 11 -7.14 -10.16 -15.18
N HIS A 12 -8.10 -9.50 -14.53
CA HIS A 12 -9.34 -9.04 -15.15
C HIS A 12 -9.31 -7.53 -15.36
N ILE A 13 -8.69 -7.11 -16.47
CA ILE A 13 -8.55 -5.69 -16.87
C ILE A 13 -9.89 -4.96 -16.84
N ARG A 14 -10.98 -5.60 -17.32
CA ARG A 14 -12.29 -4.97 -17.43
C ARG A 14 -12.94 -4.62 -16.08
N ILE A 15 -12.65 -5.41 -15.04
CA ILE A 15 -13.17 -5.19 -13.68
C ILE A 15 -12.36 -4.09 -12.98
N ILE A 16 -11.05 -4.05 -13.24
CA ILE A 16 -10.12 -3.17 -12.55
C ILE A 16 -10.04 -1.78 -13.21
N PHE A 17 -10.41 -1.62 -14.48
CA PHE A 17 -10.19 -0.38 -15.24
C PHE A 17 -10.74 0.89 -14.58
N LYS A 18 -11.95 0.85 -14.02
CA LYS A 18 -12.53 1.99 -13.29
C LYS A 18 -11.72 2.33 -12.04
N ALA A 19 -11.34 1.31 -11.27
CA ALA A 19 -10.51 1.46 -10.09
C ALA A 19 -9.11 1.96 -10.46
N LEU A 20 -8.55 1.54 -11.59
CA LEU A 20 -7.25 1.97 -12.11
C LEU A 20 -7.25 3.46 -12.45
N ILE A 21 -8.26 3.95 -13.18
CA ILE A 21 -8.41 5.38 -13.46
C ILE A 21 -8.56 6.17 -12.16
N ALA A 22 -9.41 5.71 -11.24
CA ALA A 22 -9.59 6.36 -9.95
C ALA A 22 -8.28 6.41 -9.14
N THR A 23 -7.50 5.33 -9.16
CA THR A 23 -6.19 5.22 -8.51
C THR A 23 -5.20 6.24 -9.07
N LEU A 24 -5.13 6.37 -10.40
CA LEU A 24 -4.25 7.32 -11.07
C LEU A 24 -4.64 8.77 -10.78
N LEU A 25 -5.93 9.11 -10.88
CA LEU A 25 -6.43 10.46 -10.58
C LEU A 25 -6.20 10.84 -9.12
N LEU A 26 -6.48 9.92 -8.21
CA LEU A 26 -6.30 10.14 -6.78
C LEU A 26 -4.81 10.28 -6.44
N SER A 27 -3.95 9.44 -7.02
CA SER A 27 -2.49 9.55 -6.86
C SER A 27 -1.98 10.90 -7.38
N PHE A 28 -2.45 11.36 -8.54
CA PHE A 28 -2.10 12.68 -9.07
C PHE A 28 -2.48 13.81 -8.11
N LEU A 29 -3.70 13.77 -7.57
CA LEU A 29 -4.19 14.76 -6.61
C LEU A 29 -3.37 14.75 -5.31
N TYR A 30 -3.04 13.58 -4.76
CA TYR A 30 -2.19 13.46 -3.57
C TYR A 30 -0.82 14.10 -3.78
N ASN A 31 -0.21 13.83 -4.93
CA ASN A 31 1.11 14.37 -5.24
C ASN A 31 1.10 15.89 -5.38
N LEU A 32 0.06 16.48 -5.98
CA LEU A 32 -0.07 17.94 -6.00
C LEU A 32 -0.08 18.54 -4.59
N VAL A 33 -0.88 17.98 -3.68
CA VAL A 33 -0.96 18.50 -2.30
C VAL A 33 0.37 18.33 -1.57
N TYR A 34 1.04 17.20 -1.74
CA TYR A 34 2.36 16.95 -1.15
C TYR A 34 3.42 17.93 -1.67
N LEU A 35 3.39 18.26 -2.97
CA LEU A 35 4.29 19.23 -3.58
C LEU A 35 4.06 20.63 -3.05
N PHE A 36 2.82 21.11 -3.06
CA PHE A 36 2.51 22.44 -2.52
C PHE A 36 2.87 22.56 -1.04
N ALA A 37 2.66 21.51 -0.26
CA ALA A 37 3.12 21.44 1.12
C ALA A 37 4.65 21.50 1.24
N GLY A 38 5.37 20.74 0.40
CA GLY A 38 6.84 20.68 0.41
C GLY A 38 7.53 21.98 -0.01
N PHE A 39 6.91 22.78 -0.89
CA PHE A 39 7.43 24.10 -1.26
C PHE A 39 7.01 25.21 -0.30
N GLY A 40 5.80 25.13 0.25
CA GLY A 40 5.21 26.20 1.05
C GLY A 40 5.47 26.12 2.55
N ILE A 41 5.79 24.93 3.08
CA ILE A 41 5.92 24.71 4.53
C ILE A 41 7.38 24.50 4.89
N THR A 42 7.95 25.49 5.57
CA THR A 42 9.34 25.44 6.07
C THR A 42 9.44 24.85 7.48
N ASP A 43 8.36 24.88 8.28
CA ASP A 43 8.32 24.26 9.60
C ASP A 43 8.19 22.73 9.50
N PRO A 44 9.19 21.95 9.96
CA PRO A 44 9.16 20.48 9.90
C PRO A 44 7.97 19.86 10.62
N ARG A 45 7.49 20.48 11.72
CA ARG A 45 6.36 19.96 12.51
C ARG A 45 5.05 20.12 11.75
N LEU A 46 4.89 21.28 11.10
CA LEU A 46 3.71 21.56 10.28
C LEU A 46 3.71 20.64 9.04
N PHE A 47 4.87 20.42 8.42
CA PHE A 47 5.00 19.50 7.30
C PHE A 47 4.64 18.07 7.71
N TYR A 48 5.12 17.60 8.86
CA TYR A 48 4.76 16.30 9.41
C TYR A 48 3.26 16.18 9.71
N ALA A 49 2.63 17.23 10.25
CA ALA A 49 1.18 17.25 10.47
C ALA A 49 0.40 17.09 9.15
N VAL A 50 0.85 17.75 8.07
CA VAL A 50 0.26 17.59 6.74
C VAL A 50 0.42 16.16 6.22
N GLN A 51 1.59 15.54 6.40
CA GLN A 51 1.81 14.14 6.02
C GLN A 51 0.88 13.18 6.75
N VAL A 52 0.62 13.39 8.04
CA VAL A 52 -0.35 12.61 8.82
C VAL A 52 -1.76 12.76 8.24
N VAL A 53 -2.20 13.99 7.96
CA VAL A 53 -3.53 14.25 7.37
C VAL A 53 -3.66 13.61 5.99
N LEU A 54 -2.64 13.72 5.15
CA LEU A 54 -2.61 13.11 3.83
C LEU A 54 -2.64 11.58 3.92
N SER A 55 -1.89 10.97 4.84
CA SER A 55 -1.91 9.54 5.08
C SER A 55 -3.30 9.03 5.51
N LEU A 56 -3.98 9.77 6.39
CA LEU A 56 -5.34 9.48 6.81
C LEU A 56 -6.33 9.59 5.64
N ALA A 57 -6.26 10.68 4.87
CA ALA A 57 -7.11 10.87 3.69
C ALA A 57 -6.85 9.76 2.64
N SER A 58 -5.59 9.37 2.44
CA SER A 58 -5.22 8.40 1.43
C SER A 58 -5.80 7.03 1.77
N SER A 59 -5.80 6.65 3.05
CA SER A 59 -6.42 5.41 3.52
C SER A 59 -7.92 5.32 3.18
N LEU A 60 -8.66 6.44 3.23
CA LEU A 60 -10.06 6.50 2.83
C LEU A 60 -10.23 6.32 1.32
N GLY A 61 -9.40 7.01 0.54
CA GLY A 61 -9.38 6.86 -0.91
C GLY A 61 -9.00 5.45 -1.35
N PHE A 62 -8.05 4.82 -0.64
CA PHE A 62 -7.64 3.45 -0.88
C PHE A 62 -8.75 2.45 -0.56
N TYR A 63 -9.47 2.63 0.55
CA TYR A 63 -10.65 1.83 0.85
C TYR A 63 -11.70 1.92 -0.28
N LYS A 64 -11.97 3.14 -0.78
CA LYS A 64 -12.90 3.37 -1.90
C LYS A 64 -12.45 2.68 -3.20
N ILE A 65 -11.16 2.69 -3.49
CA ILE A 65 -10.61 1.96 -4.65
C ILE A 65 -10.80 0.45 -4.47
N CYS A 66 -10.59 -0.07 -3.27
CA CYS A 66 -10.82 -1.49 -2.99
C CYS A 66 -12.29 -1.89 -3.21
N THR A 67 -13.25 -1.08 -2.76
CA THR A 67 -14.68 -1.36 -2.97
C THR A 67 -15.07 -1.32 -4.45
N MET A 68 -14.47 -0.43 -5.24
CA MET A 68 -14.66 -0.39 -6.70
C MET A 68 -14.18 -1.66 -7.39
N VAL A 69 -13.09 -2.28 -6.93
CA VAL A 69 -12.60 -3.56 -7.46
C VAL A 69 -13.52 -4.71 -7.06
N TRP A 70 -13.99 -4.72 -5.81
CA TRP A 70 -14.72 -5.88 -5.27
C TRP A 70 -16.15 -6.00 -5.76
N THR A 71 -16.98 -4.96 -5.56
CA THR A 71 -18.31 -4.84 -6.17
C THR A 71 -18.83 -3.42 -5.92
N PRO A 72 -18.95 -2.56 -6.96
CA PRO A 72 -19.34 -1.15 -6.78
C PRO A 72 -20.69 -0.95 -6.10
N ASP A 73 -21.67 -1.80 -6.39
CA ASP A 73 -23.06 -1.62 -5.98
C ASP A 73 -23.34 -1.96 -4.49
N LYS A 74 -22.32 -2.44 -3.77
CA LYS A 74 -22.42 -2.78 -2.33
C LYS A 74 -21.74 -1.76 -1.43
N GLU A 75 -21.14 -0.72 -1.98
CA GLU A 75 -20.39 0.27 -1.21
C GLU A 75 -21.32 1.09 -0.30
N LYS A 76 -21.00 1.12 1.00
CA LYS A 76 -21.55 2.10 1.94
C LYS A 76 -20.39 2.70 2.74
N MET A 77 -19.89 3.87 2.30
CA MET A 77 -19.06 4.74 3.15
C MET A 77 -19.94 5.33 4.26
N SER A 78 -20.26 4.52 5.26
CA SER A 78 -20.91 5.00 6.48
C SER A 78 -19.87 5.64 7.40
N PHE A 79 -20.31 6.51 8.30
CA PHE A 79 -19.44 7.14 9.30
C PHE A 79 -18.64 6.12 10.12
N ASP A 80 -19.26 4.98 10.48
CA ASP A 80 -18.60 3.89 11.20
C ASP A 80 -17.45 3.27 10.38
N VAL A 81 -17.64 3.09 9.07
CA VAL A 81 -16.58 2.58 8.17
C VAL A 81 -15.43 3.57 8.06
N ILE A 82 -15.74 4.86 7.86
CA ILE A 82 -14.74 5.93 7.79
C ILE A 82 -13.91 5.95 9.08
N LEU A 83 -14.56 5.97 10.23
CA LEU A 83 -13.89 5.98 11.52
C LEU A 83 -12.95 4.78 11.70
N ARG A 84 -13.38 3.58 11.30
CA ARG A 84 -12.57 2.35 11.41
C ARG A 84 -11.37 2.34 10.48
N VAL A 85 -11.54 2.83 9.25
CA VAL A 85 -10.43 3.01 8.31
C VAL A 85 -9.39 3.97 8.90
N LEU A 86 -9.83 5.10 9.46
CA LEU A 86 -8.96 6.07 10.11
C LEU A 86 -8.29 5.53 11.38
N ILE A 87 -9.00 4.74 12.20
CA ILE A 87 -8.42 4.10 13.39
C ILE A 87 -7.30 3.13 12.99
N LEU A 88 -7.52 2.31 11.96
CA LEU A 88 -6.48 1.41 11.47
C LEU A 88 -5.27 2.20 10.96
N GLN A 89 -5.51 3.24 10.15
CA GLN A 89 -4.44 4.06 9.61
C GLN A 89 -3.68 4.80 10.71
N GLY A 90 -4.37 5.37 11.70
CA GLY A 90 -3.76 5.99 12.86
C GLY A 90 -2.92 5.00 13.67
N GLY A 91 -3.37 3.75 13.80
CA GLY A 91 -2.59 2.66 14.40
C GLY A 91 -1.28 2.39 13.65
N TRP A 92 -1.32 2.38 12.30
CA TRP A 92 -0.11 2.26 11.49
C TRP A 92 0.82 3.47 11.62
N ILE A 93 0.26 4.68 11.68
CA ILE A 93 1.04 5.90 11.90
C ILE A 93 1.79 5.84 13.22
N LEU A 94 1.11 5.45 14.30
CA LEU A 94 1.74 5.30 15.60
C LEU A 94 2.82 4.21 15.60
N LEU A 95 2.54 3.04 15.01
CA LEU A 95 3.51 1.95 14.96
C LEU A 95 4.78 2.35 14.20
N ILE A 96 4.63 2.91 13.01
CA ILE A 96 5.80 3.19 12.15
C ILE A 96 6.56 4.40 12.67
N SER A 97 5.87 5.46 13.09
CA SER A 97 6.52 6.74 13.37
C SER A 97 6.88 6.92 14.83
N ALA A 98 6.05 6.45 15.76
CA ALA A 98 6.39 6.54 17.18
C ALA A 98 7.31 5.38 17.62
N VAL A 99 7.19 4.19 17.02
CA VAL A 99 7.94 3.00 17.45
C VAL A 99 9.10 2.70 16.50
N ILE A 100 8.84 2.37 15.24
CA ILE A 100 9.89 1.88 14.32
C ILE A 100 10.91 2.99 14.01
N ALA A 101 10.47 4.21 13.70
CA ALA A 101 11.35 5.33 13.40
C ALA A 101 12.23 5.70 14.61
N SER A 102 11.65 5.73 15.81
CA SER A 102 12.38 6.00 17.05
C SER A 102 13.41 4.92 17.36
N LEU A 103 13.03 3.64 17.23
CA LEU A 103 13.97 2.52 17.41
C LEU A 103 15.08 2.55 16.37
N ALA A 104 14.76 2.87 15.12
CA ALA A 104 15.73 3.01 14.04
C ALA A 104 16.74 4.14 14.31
N ALA A 105 16.28 5.29 14.83
CA ALA A 105 17.14 6.40 15.21
C ALA A 105 18.10 6.00 16.35
N LEU A 106 17.58 5.34 17.39
CA LEU A 106 18.38 4.85 18.52
C LEU A 106 19.38 3.78 18.13
N ALA A 107 19.03 2.92 17.18
CA ALA A 107 19.86 1.83 16.70
C ALA A 107 20.89 2.24 15.64
N SER A 108 20.82 3.48 15.13
CA SER A 108 21.66 3.96 14.01
C SER A 108 23.17 3.88 14.28
N SER A 109 23.59 4.00 15.55
CA SER A 109 24.99 3.94 15.98
C SER A 109 25.48 2.53 16.32
N ASN A 110 24.60 1.53 16.39
CA ASN A 110 24.93 0.16 16.75
C ASN A 110 24.50 -0.81 15.64
N MET A 111 25.49 -1.40 14.96
CA MET A 111 25.26 -2.32 13.83
C MET A 111 24.31 -3.47 14.18
N VAL A 112 24.49 -4.11 15.34
CA VAL A 112 23.68 -5.26 15.75
C VAL A 112 22.23 -4.83 15.97
N ALA A 113 22.02 -3.73 16.70
CA ALA A 113 20.68 -3.19 16.93
C ALA A 113 20.00 -2.77 15.62
N SER A 114 20.75 -2.16 14.69
CA SER A 114 20.25 -1.74 13.39
C SER A 114 19.73 -2.94 12.56
N VAL A 115 20.47 -4.06 12.56
CA VAL A 115 20.03 -5.30 11.90
C VAL A 115 18.73 -5.82 12.50
N PHE A 116 18.59 -5.83 13.83
CA PHE A 116 17.34 -6.25 14.47
C PHE A 116 16.15 -5.34 14.10
N VAL A 117 16.35 -4.03 14.10
CA VAL A 117 15.30 -3.08 13.70
C VAL A 117 14.93 -3.25 12.23
N GLN A 118 15.90 -3.50 11.34
CA GLN A 118 15.61 -3.81 9.94
C GLN A 118 14.78 -5.09 9.80
N LEU A 119 15.12 -6.17 10.50
CA LEU A 119 14.37 -7.43 10.45
C LEU A 119 12.92 -7.26 10.93
N ILE A 120 12.71 -6.55 12.04
CA ILE A 120 11.36 -6.23 12.53
C ILE A 120 10.59 -5.42 11.49
N SER A 121 11.26 -4.44 10.87
CA SER A 121 10.66 -3.58 9.84
C SER A 121 10.26 -4.39 8.59
N VAL A 122 11.05 -5.39 8.19
CA VAL A 122 10.69 -6.30 7.09
C VAL A 122 9.42 -7.07 7.40
N VAL A 123 9.29 -7.60 8.63
CA VAL A 123 8.09 -8.33 9.06
C VAL A 123 6.86 -7.41 8.99
N VAL A 124 7.00 -6.16 9.44
CA VAL A 124 5.92 -5.17 9.37
C VAL A 124 5.57 -4.85 7.92
N LEU A 125 6.56 -4.61 7.05
CA LEU A 125 6.34 -4.31 5.64
C LEU A 125 5.55 -5.43 4.93
N ILE A 126 5.95 -6.68 5.15
CA ILE A 126 5.30 -7.86 4.55
C ILE A 126 3.88 -8.04 5.08
N GLY A 127 3.62 -7.71 6.36
CA GLY A 127 2.33 -7.91 7.00
C GLY A 127 1.31 -6.80 6.77
N LEU A 128 1.76 -5.55 6.63
CA LEU A 128 0.92 -4.36 6.73
C LEU A 128 -0.17 -4.30 5.66
N ILE A 129 0.19 -4.40 4.38
CA ILE A 129 -0.76 -4.27 3.27
C ILE A 129 -1.71 -5.48 3.19
N PRO A 130 -1.25 -6.75 3.27
CA PRO A 130 -2.16 -7.89 3.34
C PRO A 130 -3.16 -7.79 4.50
N PHE A 131 -2.71 -7.39 5.69
CA PHE A 131 -3.59 -7.19 6.84
C PHE A 131 -4.63 -6.11 6.56
N GLN A 132 -4.20 -4.96 6.03
CA GLN A 132 -5.07 -3.83 5.71
C GLN A 132 -6.14 -4.20 4.67
N LEU A 133 -5.78 -4.96 3.62
CA LEU A 133 -6.73 -5.42 2.61
C LEU A 133 -7.80 -6.37 3.17
N VAL A 134 -7.40 -7.32 4.01
CA VAL A 134 -8.37 -8.24 4.66
C VAL A 134 -9.25 -7.48 5.67
N TYR A 135 -8.69 -6.52 6.39
CA TYR A 135 -9.44 -5.63 7.27
C TYR A 135 -10.49 -4.83 6.49
N TYR A 136 -10.11 -4.18 5.39
CA TYR A 136 -11.03 -3.46 4.51
C TYR A 136 -12.11 -4.37 3.92
N TYR A 137 -11.75 -5.60 3.52
CA TYR A 137 -12.74 -6.55 3.04
C TYR A 137 -13.75 -6.92 4.12
N SER A 138 -13.31 -7.03 5.39
CA SER A 138 -14.21 -7.30 6.52
C SER A 138 -15.22 -6.16 6.75
N LEU A 139 -14.78 -4.90 6.59
CA LEU A 139 -15.65 -3.72 6.65
C LEU A 139 -16.63 -3.70 5.47
N PHE A 140 -16.16 -4.06 4.27
CA PHE A 140 -17.00 -4.18 3.07
C PHE A 140 -18.10 -5.24 3.25
N LEU A 141 -17.84 -6.31 4.00
CA LEU A 141 -18.85 -7.30 4.39
C LEU A 141 -19.83 -6.81 5.47
N GLY A 142 -19.66 -5.58 5.99
CA GLY A 142 -20.52 -4.99 7.01
C GLY A 142 -20.24 -5.49 8.43
N LYS A 143 -19.08 -6.10 8.70
CA LYS A 143 -18.66 -6.45 10.07
C LYS A 143 -18.35 -5.18 10.84
N LYS A 144 -18.97 -5.02 12.01
CA LYS A 144 -18.86 -3.80 12.81
C LYS A 144 -18.15 -4.03 14.14
N SER A 145 -18.26 -5.20 14.76
CA SER A 145 -17.57 -5.43 16.03
C SER A 145 -16.08 -5.70 15.81
N GLY A 146 -15.21 -5.14 16.66
CA GLY A 146 -13.78 -5.45 16.63
C GLY A 146 -13.52 -6.95 16.72
N LYS A 147 -14.26 -7.66 17.58
CA LYS A 147 -14.18 -9.13 17.69
C LYS A 147 -14.53 -9.84 16.39
N GLU A 148 -15.53 -9.35 15.65
CA GLU A 148 -15.94 -9.93 14.36
C GLU A 148 -14.92 -9.68 13.25
N ILE A 149 -14.30 -8.50 13.25
CA ILE A 149 -13.26 -8.11 12.31
C ILE A 149 -11.99 -8.93 12.56
N PHE A 150 -11.46 -8.92 13.78
CA PHE A 150 -10.27 -9.69 14.13
C PHE A 150 -10.49 -11.20 14.02
N GLY A 151 -11.69 -11.69 14.39
CA GLY A 151 -12.07 -13.08 14.18
C GLY A 151 -12.09 -13.46 12.69
N TYR A 152 -12.58 -12.57 11.82
CA TYR A 152 -12.55 -12.78 10.38
C TYR A 152 -11.12 -12.79 9.82
N ILE A 153 -10.31 -11.80 10.19
CA ILE A 153 -8.90 -11.72 9.77
C ILE A 153 -8.17 -12.99 10.18
N LYS A 154 -8.32 -13.43 11.45
CA LYS A 154 -7.72 -14.67 11.94
C LYS A 154 -8.16 -15.88 11.12
N THR A 155 -9.44 -15.95 10.75
CA THR A 155 -9.98 -17.06 9.94
C THR A 155 -9.37 -17.07 8.53
N VAL A 156 -9.30 -15.91 7.87
CA VAL A 156 -8.75 -15.77 6.52
C VAL A 156 -7.26 -16.09 6.51
N PHE A 157 -6.48 -15.53 7.44
CA PHE A 157 -5.05 -15.82 7.55
C PHE A 157 -4.80 -17.29 7.95
N ALA A 158 -5.55 -17.88 8.88
CA ALA A 158 -5.38 -19.29 9.21
C ALA A 158 -5.58 -20.21 7.99
N ALA A 159 -6.52 -19.87 7.10
CA ALA A 159 -6.81 -20.65 5.91
C ALA A 159 -5.86 -20.37 4.73
N HIS A 160 -5.43 -19.11 4.55
CA HIS A 160 -4.77 -18.65 3.31
C HIS A 160 -3.50 -17.81 3.51
N TYR A 161 -2.94 -17.68 4.73
CA TYR A 161 -1.80 -16.77 5.00
C TYR A 161 -0.62 -17.02 4.06
N ARG A 162 -0.22 -18.28 3.82
CA ARG A 162 0.90 -18.60 2.93
C ARG A 162 0.64 -18.09 1.52
N SER A 163 -0.58 -18.24 1.02
CA SER A 163 -0.91 -17.83 -0.35
C SER A 163 -0.92 -16.31 -0.47
N ILE A 164 -1.58 -15.62 0.46
CA ILE A 164 -1.69 -14.16 0.49
C ILE A 164 -0.30 -13.52 0.63
N LEU A 165 0.51 -13.97 1.61
CA LEU A 165 1.84 -13.42 1.83
C LEU A 165 2.79 -13.74 0.68
N ASN A 166 2.75 -14.95 0.10
CA ASN A 166 3.63 -15.28 -1.02
C ASN A 166 3.33 -14.43 -2.26
N VAL A 167 2.05 -14.17 -2.57
CA VAL A 167 1.67 -13.30 -3.69
C VAL A 167 2.13 -11.87 -3.42
N TYR A 168 1.94 -11.36 -2.20
CA TYR A 168 2.39 -10.02 -1.84
C TYR A 168 3.92 -9.89 -1.86
N CYS A 169 4.66 -10.86 -1.31
CA CYS A 169 6.12 -10.89 -1.39
C CYS A 169 6.61 -10.95 -2.84
N ALA A 170 5.97 -11.74 -3.70
CA ALA A 170 6.31 -11.77 -5.12
C ALA A 170 6.07 -10.41 -5.80
N LEU A 171 4.98 -9.73 -5.45
CA LEU A 171 4.69 -8.37 -5.93
C LEU A 171 5.75 -7.38 -5.43
N LEU A 172 6.12 -7.40 -4.15
CA LEU A 172 7.17 -6.56 -3.60
C LEU A 172 8.51 -6.77 -4.32
N LEU A 173 8.89 -8.01 -4.60
CA LEU A 173 10.12 -8.31 -5.35
C LEU A 173 10.06 -7.77 -6.78
N VAL A 174 8.90 -7.82 -7.44
CA VAL A 174 8.72 -7.23 -8.77
C VAL A 174 8.86 -5.71 -8.72
N VAL A 175 8.23 -5.05 -7.74
CA VAL A 175 8.36 -3.60 -7.52
C VAL A 175 9.81 -3.21 -7.24
N MET A 176 10.50 -3.93 -6.36
CA MET A 176 11.91 -3.71 -6.05
C MET A 176 12.81 -3.88 -7.28
N ALA A 177 12.54 -4.88 -8.14
CA ALA A 177 13.27 -5.06 -9.37
C ALA A 177 13.07 -3.87 -10.32
N ILE A 178 11.82 -3.43 -10.51
CA ILE A 178 11.50 -2.26 -11.36
C ILE A 178 12.18 -1.00 -10.80
N ASP A 179 12.06 -0.75 -9.49
CA ASP A 179 12.69 0.40 -8.82
C ASP A 179 14.22 0.38 -8.88
N THR A 180 14.83 -0.81 -8.91
CA THR A 180 16.29 -0.93 -9.09
C THR A 180 16.73 -0.45 -10.47
N PHE A 181 15.93 -0.67 -11.51
CA PHE A 181 16.21 -0.16 -12.86
C PHE A 181 15.78 1.30 -13.07
N SER A 182 14.70 1.73 -12.42
CA SER A 182 14.14 3.07 -12.60
C SER A 182 14.66 4.12 -11.60
N GLY A 183 15.37 3.70 -10.56
CA GLY A 183 15.82 4.58 -9.47
C GLY A 183 14.69 4.95 -8.48
N GLY A 184 13.69 4.10 -8.32
CA GLY A 184 12.55 4.33 -7.43
C GLY A 184 12.83 4.08 -5.94
N PRO A 185 11.85 4.34 -5.06
CA PRO A 185 12.04 4.37 -3.60
C PRO A 185 12.36 3.00 -2.96
N PHE A 186 12.09 1.89 -3.66
CA PHE A 186 12.47 0.54 -3.24
C PHE A 186 13.73 0.03 -3.94
N SER A 187 14.51 0.91 -4.58
CA SER A 187 15.72 0.54 -5.32
C SER A 187 16.75 -0.13 -4.42
N LEU A 188 17.19 -1.33 -4.80
CA LEU A 188 18.27 -2.03 -4.14
C LEU A 188 19.63 -1.36 -4.36
N ALA A 189 19.77 -0.60 -5.46
CA ALA A 189 21.02 0.05 -5.83
C ALA A 189 21.37 1.23 -4.90
N GLN A 190 20.38 1.84 -4.24
CA GLN A 190 20.60 2.96 -3.30
C GLN A 190 20.74 2.52 -1.84
N GLY A 191 20.75 1.21 -1.58
CA GLY A 191 20.74 0.64 -0.23
C GLY A 191 19.31 0.47 0.30
N PHE A 192 18.94 -0.77 0.60
CA PHE A 192 17.58 -1.10 1.03
C PHE A 192 17.40 -0.88 2.54
N TYR A 193 16.93 0.32 2.93
CA TYR A 193 16.69 0.66 4.33
C TYR A 193 15.20 0.64 4.68
N VAL A 194 14.76 -0.47 5.26
CA VAL A 194 13.34 -0.81 5.47
C VAL A 194 12.57 0.16 6.40
N PRO A 195 13.15 0.69 7.50
CA PRO A 195 12.46 1.66 8.34
C PRO A 195 12.03 2.93 7.58
N GLN A 196 12.89 3.41 6.67
CA GLN A 196 12.57 4.57 5.83
C GLN A 196 11.53 4.23 4.77
N ILE A 197 11.62 3.04 4.18
CA ILE A 197 10.59 2.54 3.25
C ILE A 197 9.22 2.49 3.92
N LEU A 198 9.13 2.00 5.16
CA LEU A 198 7.89 1.99 5.93
C LEU A 198 7.32 3.40 6.17
N GLN A 199 8.18 4.37 6.49
CA GLN A 199 7.76 5.78 6.62
C GLN A 199 7.23 6.32 5.29
N ASN A 200 7.91 6.02 4.18
CA ASN A 200 7.47 6.44 2.85
C ASN A 200 6.12 5.80 2.45
N VAL A 201 5.97 4.50 2.69
CA VAL A 201 4.73 3.73 2.51
C VAL A 201 3.57 4.34 3.30
N LEU A 202 3.85 4.81 4.51
CA LEU A 202 2.86 5.40 5.41
C LEU A 202 2.47 6.83 4.99
N TYR A 203 3.45 7.71 4.80
CA TYR A 203 3.22 9.16 4.69
C TYR A 203 3.03 9.66 3.27
N VAL A 204 3.62 8.97 2.31
CA VAL A 204 3.33 9.23 0.90
C VAL A 204 2.06 8.47 0.47
N GLY A 205 1.42 7.74 1.40
CA GLY A 205 -0.01 7.43 1.42
C GLY A 205 -0.53 6.60 0.25
N ASN A 206 -1.04 5.40 0.53
CA ASN A 206 -1.70 4.61 -0.51
C ASN A 206 -2.96 5.31 -1.02
N PRO A 207 -3.05 5.45 -2.35
CA PRO A 207 -3.80 4.51 -3.16
C PRO A 207 -2.85 3.90 -4.19
N MET A 208 -2.15 2.86 -3.76
CA MET A 208 -1.22 2.02 -4.53
C MET A 208 0.06 2.77 -4.97
N PHE A 209 0.58 3.48 -3.95
CA PHE A 209 1.92 4.04 -3.70
C PHE A 209 2.42 5.15 -4.63
N SER A 210 2.01 6.39 -4.31
CA SER A 210 2.42 7.72 -4.80
C SER A 210 3.81 7.90 -5.43
N TRP A 211 4.03 7.20 -6.53
CA TRP A 211 5.23 7.16 -7.37
C TRP A 211 5.50 8.48 -8.08
N MET A 212 4.54 9.43 -8.12
CA MET A 212 4.81 10.75 -8.67
C MET A 212 5.66 11.67 -7.76
N TYR A 213 5.95 11.26 -6.52
CA TYR A 213 6.89 12.00 -5.67
C TYR A 213 8.32 12.00 -6.27
N VAL A 214 8.72 10.88 -6.87
CA VAL A 214 10.00 10.75 -7.60
C VAL A 214 9.99 11.59 -8.89
N LEU A 215 8.82 11.75 -9.51
CA LEU A 215 8.56 12.57 -10.70
C LEU A 215 8.99 14.02 -10.53
N PHE A 216 8.76 14.59 -9.35
CA PHE A 216 9.06 16.00 -9.15
C PHE A 216 10.46 16.25 -8.57
N LEU A 217 10.92 15.37 -7.66
CA LEU A 217 12.30 15.42 -7.18
C LEU A 217 13.32 15.28 -8.32
N SER A 218 12.96 14.54 -9.38
CA SER A 218 13.77 14.47 -10.60
C SER A 218 13.61 15.65 -11.57
N THR A 219 12.49 16.39 -11.53
CA THR A 219 12.38 17.66 -12.28
C THR A 219 13.15 18.81 -11.65
N SER A 220 13.62 18.67 -10.40
CA SER A 220 14.51 19.64 -9.74
C SER A 220 15.93 19.69 -10.32
N PHE A 221 16.27 18.82 -11.29
CA PHE A 221 17.63 18.68 -11.83
C PHE A 221 18.04 19.69 -12.93
N GLY A 222 17.25 20.73 -13.21
CA GLY A 222 17.61 21.72 -14.24
C GLY A 222 17.72 21.13 -15.65
N VAL A 223 16.98 20.04 -15.92
CA VAL A 223 16.97 19.32 -17.19
C VAL A 223 16.17 20.06 -18.27
N SER A 224 16.52 19.85 -19.54
CA SER A 224 15.80 20.45 -20.67
C SER A 224 14.32 20.03 -20.69
N LEU A 225 13.45 20.86 -21.27
CA LEU A 225 12.01 20.60 -21.37
C LEU A 225 11.71 19.22 -22.02
N SER A 226 12.46 18.84 -23.04
CA SER A 226 12.30 17.55 -23.72
C SER A 226 12.60 16.37 -22.78
N SER A 227 13.67 16.47 -21.98
CA SER A 227 14.04 15.47 -20.99
C SER A 227 13.02 15.38 -19.87
N MET A 228 12.43 16.51 -19.45
CA MET A 228 11.34 16.53 -18.48
C MET A 228 10.14 15.72 -18.96
N PHE A 229 9.71 15.90 -20.21
CA PHE A 229 8.59 15.13 -20.77
C PHE A 229 8.87 13.62 -20.83
N VAL A 230 10.08 13.22 -21.21
CA VAL A 230 10.48 11.80 -21.25
C VAL A 230 10.49 11.19 -19.85
N ILE A 231 11.04 11.90 -18.86
CA ILE A 231 11.06 11.47 -17.45
C ILE A 231 9.63 11.33 -16.92
N ILE A 232 8.78 12.33 -17.18
CA ILE A 232 7.38 12.32 -16.76
C ILE A 232 6.63 11.11 -17.36
N PHE A 233 6.83 10.85 -18.64
CA PHE A 233 6.21 9.73 -19.34
C PHE A 233 6.68 8.38 -18.79
N PHE A 234 7.99 8.19 -18.59
CA PHE A 234 8.53 6.95 -18.03
C PHE A 234 8.00 6.66 -16.63
N LEU A 235 7.96 7.68 -15.78
CA LEU A 235 7.43 7.54 -14.43
C LEU A 235 5.93 7.27 -14.44
N PHE A 236 5.18 7.89 -15.36
CA PHE A 236 3.77 7.56 -15.59
C PHE A 236 3.55 6.08 -15.93
N LEU A 237 4.39 5.52 -16.81
CA LEU A 237 4.31 4.10 -17.16
C LEU A 237 4.61 3.18 -15.97
N ILE A 238 5.64 3.48 -15.18
CA ILE A 238 5.98 2.72 -13.97
C ILE A 238 4.83 2.79 -12.96
N GLY A 239 4.30 3.98 -12.76
CA GLY A 239 3.16 4.23 -11.90
C GLY A 239 1.90 3.48 -12.29
N PHE A 240 1.60 3.48 -13.58
CA PHE A 240 0.51 2.69 -14.15
C PHE A 240 0.71 1.19 -13.88
N LEU A 241 1.94 0.69 -14.03
CA LEU A 241 2.28 -0.71 -13.77
C LEU A 241 2.10 -1.06 -12.28
N TYR A 242 2.50 -0.20 -11.36
CA TYR A 242 2.31 -0.40 -9.92
C TYR A 242 0.83 -0.44 -9.55
N ALA A 243 0.06 0.55 -9.99
CA ALA A 243 -1.37 0.57 -9.78
C ALA A 243 -2.05 -0.68 -10.37
N TYR A 244 -1.60 -1.15 -11.53
CA TYR A 244 -2.10 -2.38 -12.12
C TYR A 244 -1.78 -3.62 -11.26
N LEU A 245 -0.53 -3.82 -10.86
CA LEU A 245 -0.12 -4.97 -10.04
C LEU A 245 -0.87 -5.01 -8.70
N ASP A 246 -0.97 -3.86 -8.04
CA ASP A 246 -1.60 -3.74 -6.75
C ASP A 246 -3.12 -3.97 -6.83
N LEU A 247 -3.82 -3.44 -7.84
CA LEU A 247 -5.25 -3.70 -8.00
C LEU A 247 -5.55 -5.18 -8.30
N ASN A 248 -4.59 -5.91 -8.90
CA ASN A 248 -4.70 -7.36 -9.04
C ASN A 248 -4.53 -8.09 -7.70
N LEU A 249 -3.70 -7.58 -6.79
CA LEU A 249 -3.65 -8.06 -5.41
C LEU A 249 -4.98 -7.83 -4.70
N VAL A 250 -5.62 -6.68 -4.88
CA VAL A 250 -6.95 -6.37 -4.32
C VAL A 250 -8.00 -7.37 -4.81
N ALA A 251 -8.04 -7.64 -6.12
CA ALA A 251 -8.94 -8.63 -6.70
C ALA A 251 -8.63 -10.05 -6.18
N TYR A 252 -7.34 -10.38 -6.02
CA TYR A 252 -6.91 -11.66 -5.47
C TYR A 252 -7.38 -11.86 -4.02
N ILE A 253 -7.29 -10.84 -3.17
CA ILE A 253 -7.79 -10.91 -1.78
C ILE A 253 -9.28 -11.22 -1.74
N GLN A 254 -10.09 -10.59 -2.58
CA GLN A 254 -11.52 -10.91 -2.65
C GLN A 254 -11.76 -12.38 -2.99
N LYS A 255 -11.02 -12.93 -3.94
CA LYS A 255 -11.15 -14.35 -4.32
C LYS A 255 -10.86 -15.27 -3.14
N GLU A 256 -9.77 -15.03 -2.42
CA GLU A 256 -9.42 -15.83 -1.22
C GLU A 256 -10.45 -15.65 -0.10
N CYS A 257 -10.93 -14.43 0.13
CA CYS A 257 -11.96 -14.14 1.12
C CYS A 257 -13.31 -14.80 0.80
N ILE A 258 -13.70 -14.90 -0.48
CA ILE A 258 -14.89 -15.62 -0.93
C ILE A 258 -14.72 -17.13 -0.71
N ASN A 259 -13.55 -17.69 -1.02
CA ASN A 259 -13.26 -19.12 -0.83
C ASN A 259 -13.40 -19.57 0.64
N VAL A 260 -13.05 -18.70 1.59
CA VAL A 260 -13.28 -18.95 3.02
C VAL A 260 -14.77 -19.03 3.35
N ARG A 261 -15.60 -18.20 2.71
CA ARG A 261 -17.06 -18.19 2.91
C ARG A 261 -17.75 -19.41 2.30
N THR A 262 -17.22 -19.96 1.21
CA THR A 262 -17.81 -21.10 0.48
C THR A 262 -17.30 -22.46 0.97
N ARG A 263 -16.27 -22.51 1.83
CA ARG A 263 -15.89 -23.74 2.54
C ARG A 263 -17.03 -24.17 3.46
N LYS A 264 -17.88 -25.09 2.97
CA LYS A 264 -18.71 -25.93 3.84
C LYS A 264 -17.78 -26.60 4.86
N PRO A 265 -18.17 -26.68 6.15
CA PRO A 265 -17.42 -27.48 7.11
C PRO A 265 -17.33 -28.89 6.54
N LYS A 266 -16.10 -29.41 6.41
CA LYS A 266 -15.92 -30.82 6.11
C LYS A 266 -16.52 -31.56 7.31
N THR A 267 -17.73 -32.08 7.14
CA THR A 267 -18.23 -33.17 7.96
C THR A 267 -17.25 -34.31 7.76
N HIS A 268 -16.39 -34.52 8.76
CA HIS A 268 -15.70 -35.78 8.91
C HIS A 268 -16.79 -36.86 9.03
N ARG A 269 -16.91 -37.68 7.99
CA ARG A 269 -17.46 -39.03 8.11
C ARG A 269 -16.31 -39.96 8.46
#